data_AF-A0A0F5VJH8-F1
#
_entry.id   AF-A0A0F5VJH8-F1
#
_cell.length_a   1.000
_cell.length_b   1.000
_cell.length_c   1.000
_cell.angle_alpha   90.00
_cell.angle_beta   90.00
_cell.angle_gamma   90.00
#
_symmetry.space_group_name_H-M   'P 1'
#
loop_
_entity.id
_entity.type
_entity.pdbx_description
1 polymer ?
#
loop_
_entity_poly.entity_id
_entity_poly.type
_entity_poly.pdbx_seq_one_letter_code
_entity_poly.pdbx_strand_id
1 'polypeptide(L)' 'MNSPESAPSALSAPSDTELRSWLRTRVAHYVQLDVADIDTSATLTTYGLDSVYALTLCGDIEDHLGLVLE' A
#
# COMPACT_ATOMS: atom_id res chain seq x y z
N MET A 1 -24.21 -19.86 -4.63
CA MET A 1 -23.19 -19.93 -3.57
C MET A 1 -21.87 -19.57 -4.22
N ASN A 2 -21.13 -18.64 -3.60
CA ASN A 2 -20.19 -17.70 -4.22
C ASN A 2 -19.14 -18.30 -5.18
N SER A 3 -19.10 -17.77 -6.40
CA SER A 3 -17.87 -17.59 -7.19
C SER A 3 -17.94 -16.22 -7.85
N PRO A 4 -16.98 -15.34 -7.55
CA PRO A 4 -16.26 -14.73 -8.66
C PRO A 4 -14.77 -15.03 -8.49
N GLU A 5 -14.28 -16.00 -9.27
CA GLU A 5 -12.89 -16.03 -9.69
C GLU A 5 -12.70 -14.84 -10.65
N SER A 6 -12.49 -13.65 -10.08
CA SER A 6 -11.97 -12.52 -10.84
C SER A 6 -10.46 -12.58 -10.76
N ALA A 7 -9.84 -13.41 -11.59
CA ALA A 7 -8.43 -13.25 -11.92
C ALA A 7 -8.30 -12.04 -12.86
N PRO A 8 -7.60 -10.95 -12.49
CA PRO A 8 -7.35 -9.90 -13.43
C PRO A 8 -6.18 -10.32 -14.34
N SER A 9 -6.47 -10.48 -15.62
CA SER A 9 -5.47 -10.34 -16.68
C SER A 9 -4.89 -8.93 -16.61
N ALA A 10 -3.73 -8.75 -15.97
CA ALA A 10 -3.06 -7.46 -15.86
C ALA A 10 -1.60 -7.56 -16.34
N LEU A 11 -1.43 -7.67 -17.66
CA LEU A 11 -0.16 -7.37 -18.31
C LEU A 11 -0.32 -6.02 -18.99
N SER A 12 -0.22 -4.93 -18.23
CA SER A 12 0.14 -3.54 -18.63
C SER A 12 -0.40 -2.55 -17.59
N ALA A 13 0.51 -1.86 -16.88
CA ALA A 13 0.31 -0.93 -15.75
C ALA A 13 0.13 -1.60 -14.36
N PRO A 14 0.84 -1.10 -13.32
CA PRO A 14 0.60 -1.51 -11.95
C PRO A 14 -0.86 -1.21 -11.63
N SER A 15 -1.63 -2.25 -11.35
CA SER A 15 -3.04 -2.09 -11.00
C SER A 15 -3.12 -1.40 -9.63
N ASP A 16 -4.12 -0.55 -9.41
CA ASP A 16 -4.33 0.12 -8.10
C ASP A 16 -4.29 -0.88 -6.92
N THR A 17 -4.73 -2.11 -7.17
CA THR A 17 -4.66 -3.25 -6.24
C THR A 17 -3.23 -3.70 -5.91
N GLU A 18 -2.31 -3.71 -6.86
CA GLU A 18 -0.90 -4.08 -6.65
C GLU A 18 -0.22 -3.04 -5.76
N LEU A 19 -0.38 -1.75 -6.09
CA LEU A 19 0.15 -0.65 -5.29
C LEU A 19 -0.41 -0.69 -3.87
N ARG A 20 -1.73 -0.91 -3.73
CA ARG A 20 -2.38 -1.01 -2.42
C ARG A 20 -1.88 -2.19 -1.60
N SER A 21 -1.63 -3.34 -2.24
CA SER A 21 -1.06 -4.54 -1.58
C SER A 21 0.37 -4.29 -1.10
N TRP A 22 1.21 -3.69 -1.95
CA TRP A 22 2.58 -3.32 -1.61
C TRP A 22 2.61 -2.28 -0.48
N LEU A 23 1.80 -1.23 -0.58
CA LEU A 23 1.74 -0.16 0.41
C LEU A 23 1.32 -0.69 1.78
N ARG A 24 0.30 -1.55 1.80
CA ARG A 24 -0.19 -2.23 3.01
C ARG A 24 0.89 -3.10 3.65
N THR A 25 1.69 -3.80 2.83
CA THR A 25 2.83 -4.61 3.31
C THR A 25 3.93 -3.72 3.92
N ARG A 26 4.24 -2.60 3.27
CA ARG A 26 5.19 -1.60 3.78
C ARG A 26 4.74 -1.02 5.12
N VAL A 27 3.48 -0.58 5.18
CA VAL A 27 2.87 -0.02 6.40
C VAL A 27 2.89 -1.05 7.53
N ALA A 28 2.44 -2.28 7.29
CA ALA A 28 2.46 -3.38 8.26
C ALA A 28 3.85 -3.61 8.87
N HIS A 29 4.89 -3.58 8.03
CA HIS A 29 6.27 -3.71 8.47
C HIS A 29 6.69 -2.55 9.40
N TYR A 30 6.31 -1.31 9.09
CA TYR A 30 6.64 -0.15 9.92
C TYR A 30 5.93 -0.17 11.29
N VAL A 31 4.67 -0.61 11.32
CA VAL A 31 3.87 -0.64 12.56
C VAL A 31 3.99 -1.96 13.31
N GLN A 32 4.76 -2.92 12.78
CA GLN A 32 4.94 -4.28 13.29
C GLN A 32 3.62 -5.02 13.53
N LEU A 33 2.63 -4.76 12.68
CA LEU A 33 1.33 -5.43 12.70
C LEU A 33 1.22 -6.40 11.53
N ASP A 34 0.24 -7.28 11.59
CA ASP A 34 -0.06 -8.16 10.47
C ASP A 34 -0.67 -7.35 9.33
N VAL A 35 -0.32 -7.69 8.09
CA VAL A 35 -0.90 -7.07 6.88
C VAL A 35 -2.41 -7.21 6.91
N ALA A 36 -2.98 -8.29 7.47
CA ALA A 36 -4.42 -8.48 7.67
C ALA A 36 -5.08 -7.46 8.61
N ASP A 37 -4.32 -6.89 9.56
CA ASP A 37 -4.80 -5.93 10.55
C ASP A 37 -4.66 -4.46 10.07
N ILE A 38 -3.96 -4.25 8.95
CA ILE A 38 -3.83 -2.93 8.33
C ILE A 38 -5.08 -2.56 7.53
N ASP A 39 -5.77 -1.55 8.03
CA ASP A 39 -6.87 -0.87 7.37
C ASP A 39 -6.32 0.19 6.42
N THR A 40 -6.51 -0.06 5.13
CA THR A 40 -6.07 0.85 4.05
C THR A 40 -6.96 2.08 3.88
N SER A 41 -8.06 2.18 4.61
CA SER A 41 -8.92 3.36 4.68
C SER A 41 -8.59 4.25 5.89
N ALA A 42 -7.80 3.74 6.84
CA ALA A 42 -7.34 4.52 7.98
C ALA A 42 -6.11 5.35 7.61
N THR A 43 -5.98 6.52 8.25
CA THR A 43 -4.80 7.38 8.09
C THR A 43 -3.58 6.75 8.76
N LEU A 44 -2.39 6.94 8.18
CA LEU A 44 -1.13 6.42 8.71
C LEU A 44 -0.89 6.88 10.16
N THR A 45 -1.28 8.12 10.50
CA THR A 45 -1.25 8.68 11.85
C THR A 45 -2.09 7.91 12.85
N THR A 46 -3.15 7.21 12.43
CA THR A 46 -3.94 6.31 13.29
C THR A 46 -3.11 5.12 13.79
N TYR A 47 -2.13 4.69 13.01
CA TYR A 47 -1.18 3.63 13.38
C TYR A 47 0.07 4.14 14.10
N GLY A 48 0.13 5.45 14.41
CA GLY A 48 1.32 6.08 14.98
C GLY A 48 2.46 6.28 13.98
N LEU A 49 2.18 6.23 12.66
CA LEU A 49 3.15 6.63 11.64
C LEU A 49 3.17 8.16 11.55
N ASP A 50 4.19 8.75 12.18
CA ASP A 50 4.45 10.19 12.18
C ASP A 50 4.94 10.72 10.81
N SER A 51 5.11 12.04 10.71
CA SER A 51 5.56 12.76 9.50
C SER A 51 6.85 12.22 8.88
N VAL A 52 7.77 11.62 9.65
CA VAL A 52 9.01 11.00 9.14
C VAL A 52 8.70 9.73 8.33
N TYR A 53 7.77 8.91 8.82
CA TYR A 53 7.33 7.72 8.11
C TYR A 53 6.51 8.08 6.89
N ALA A 54 5.68 9.13 6.97
CA ALA A 54 4.96 9.64 5.81
C ALA A 54 5.92 10.08 4.69
N LEU A 55 6.98 10.83 5.03
CA LEU A 55 8.00 11.25 4.06
C LEU A 55 8.76 10.05 3.47
N THR A 56 9.13 9.08 4.30
CA THR A 56 9.79 7.84 3.86
C THR A 56 8.88 7.03 2.94
N LEU A 57 7.60 6.92 3.28
CA LEU A 57 6.60 6.21 2.49
C LEU A 57 6.35 6.89 1.14
N CYS A 58 6.31 8.23 1.10
CA CYS A 58 6.24 8.95 -0.17
C CYS A 58 7.45 8.61 -1.05
N GLY A 59 8.68 8.66 -0.52
CA GLY A 59 9.87 8.30 -1.28
C GLY A 59 9.87 6.84 -1.78
N ASP A 60 9.37 5.90 -0.97
CA ASP A 60 9.17 4.51 -1.38
C ASP A 60 8.13 4.38 -2.50
N ILE A 61 7.02 5.13 -2.42
CA ILE A 61 5.95 5.12 -3.44
C ILE A 61 6.52 5.64 -4.76
N GLU A 62 7.28 6.73 -4.71
CA GLU A 62 7.94 7.36 -5.85
C GLU A 62 8.94 6.41 -6.51
N ASP A 63 9.78 5.73 -5.73
CA ASP A 63 10.71 4.69 -6.19
C ASP A 63 9.97 3.50 -6.82
N HIS A 64 8.93 3.01 -6.16
CA HIS A 64 8.16 1.85 -6.61
C HIS A 64 7.39 2.11 -7.91
N LEU A 65 6.81 3.31 -8.05
CA LEU A 65 6.05 3.71 -9.23
C LEU A 65 6.93 4.33 -10.32
N GLY A 66 8.18 4.67 -10.01
CA GLY A 66 9.08 5.38 -10.90
C GLY A 66 8.58 6.78 -11.27
N LEU A 67 7.84 7.44 -10.37
CA LEU A 67 7.25 8.77 -10.56
C LEU A 67 7.57 9.70 -9.39
N VAL A 68 7.42 11.00 -9.60
CA VAL A 68 7.54 12.02 -8.54
C VAL A 68 6.13 12.50 -8.17
N LEU A 69 5.85 12.59 -6.87
CA LEU A 69 4.61 13.16 -6.36
C LEU A 69 4.77 14.68 -6.19
N GLU A 70 4.24 15.47 -7.13
CA GLU A 70 4.23 16.97 -7.08
C GLU A 70 2.93 17.54 -6.51
#